data_AF-A0A8T5QIV3-F1
#
_entry.id   AF-A0A8T5QIV3-F1
#
_cell.length_a   1.000
_cell.length_b   1.000
_cell.length_c   1.000
_cell.angle_alpha   90.00
_cell.angle_beta   90.00
_cell.angle_gamma   90.00
#
_symmetry.space_group_name_H-M   'P 1'
#
loop_
_entity.id
_entity.type
_entity.pdbx_description
1 polymer ?
#
loop_
_entity_poly.entity_id
_entity_poly.type
_entity_poly.pdbx_seq_one_letter_code
_entity_poly.pdbx_strand_id
1 'polypeptide(L)' 'QEYDPASFYVLDEVDAALDKKNSEKLAELIRDYSVKAQYIMISHNDGILTEANTLYGVSMNEHGMSDVVSLKI' A
#
# COMPACT_ATOMS: atom_id res chain seq x y z
N GLN A 1 -3.94 -11.22 12.54
CA GLN A 1 -2.64 -11.47 13.19
C GLN A 1 -2.74 -12.27 14.50
N GLU A 2 -3.93 -12.66 14.99
CA GLU A 2 -4.03 -13.21 16.36
C GLU A 2 -3.72 -14.71 16.51
N TYR A 3 -3.64 -15.48 15.43
CA TYR A 3 -3.45 -16.94 15.51
C TYR A 3 -2.15 -17.43 14.84
N ASP A 4 -1.78 -16.88 13.68
CA ASP A 4 -0.51 -17.15 13.00
C ASP A 4 -0.13 -15.99 12.07
N PRO A 5 0.71 -15.02 12.51
CA PRO A 5 1.08 -13.86 11.71
C PRO A 5 2.15 -14.19 10.67
N ALA A 6 1.92 -13.79 9.42
CA ALA A 6 2.92 -13.91 8.36
C ALA A 6 3.98 -12.80 8.49
N SER A 7 5.19 -13.06 7.98
CA SER A 7 6.26 -12.06 7.94
C SER A 7 5.94 -10.88 7.01
N PHE A 8 5.11 -11.10 5.99
CA PHE A 8 4.64 -10.06 5.09
C PHE A 8 3.24 -10.34 4.54
N TYR A 9 2.58 -9.28 4.07
CA TYR A 9 1.27 -9.31 3.43
C TYR A 9 1.31 -8.47 2.16
N VAL A 10 0.67 -8.97 1.10
CA VAL A 10 0.47 -8.25 -0.17
C VAL A 10 -1.02 -8.05 -0.36
N LEU A 11 -1.42 -6.81 -0.59
CA LEU A 11 -2.81 -6.40 -0.73
C LEU A 11 -2.94 -5.59 -2.02
N ASP A 12 -3.83 -6.02 -2.92
CA ASP A 12 -4.00 -5.44 -4.24
C ASP A 12 -5.41 -4.86 -4.38
N GLU A 13 -5.50 -3.54 -4.57
CA GLU A 13 -6.73 -2.76 -4.75
C GLU A 13 -7.87 -3.08 -3.75
N VAL A 14 -7.51 -3.47 -2.52
CA VAL A 14 -8.47 -3.85 -1.47
C VAL A 14 -9.37 -2.69 -1.03
N ASP A 15 -8.98 -1.47 -1.36
CA ASP A 15 -9.67 -0.23 -1.04
C ASP A 15 -10.49 0.35 -2.20
N ALA A 16 -10.55 -0.31 -3.36
CA ALA A 16 -11.26 0.18 -4.55
C ALA A 16 -12.77 0.46 -4.30
N ALA A 17 -13.37 -0.24 -3.33
CA ALA A 17 -14.78 -0.05 -2.95
C ALA A 17 -14.97 0.89 -1.75
N LEU A 18 -13.91 1.43 -1.17
CA LEU A 18 -13.96 2.28 0.02
C LEU A 18 -14.10 3.76 -0.36
N ASP A 19 -14.88 4.49 0.43
CA ASP A 19 -14.82 5.95 0.38
C ASP A 19 -13.52 6.47 1.03
N LYS A 20 -13.22 7.77 0.82
CA LYS A 20 -12.01 8.41 1.33
C LYS A 20 -11.81 8.20 2.84
N LYS A 21 -12.88 8.36 3.64
CA LYS A 21 -12.81 8.26 5.11
C LYS A 21 -12.48 6.83 5.56
N ASN A 22 -13.06 5.83 4.90
CA ASN A 22 -12.79 4.43 5.22
C ASN A 22 -11.42 3.99 4.72
N SER A 23 -10.92 4.59 3.64
CA SER A 23 -9.56 4.38 3.13
C SER A 23 -8.50 4.93 4.09
N GLU A 24 -8.71 6.12 4.65
CA GLU A 24 -7.85 6.69 5.69
C GLU A 24 -7.79 5.78 6.93
N LYS A 25 -8.94 5.28 7.40
CA LYS A 25 -8.98 4.31 8.52
C LYS A 25 -8.25 3.01 8.22
N LEU A 26 -8.38 2.50 6.98
CA LEU A 26 -7.65 1.31 6.56
C LEU A 26 -6.14 1.57 6.58
N ALA A 27 -5.71 2.75 6.12
CA ALA A 27 -4.31 3.17 6.13
C ALA A 27 -3.74 3.22 7.57
N GLU A 28 -4.48 3.83 8.51
CA GLU A 28 -4.11 3.87 9.93
C GLU A 28 -3.96 2.45 10.53
N LEU A 29 -4.92 1.56 10.25
CA LEU A 29 -4.85 0.17 10.72
C LEU A 29 -3.64 -0.57 10.17
N ILE A 30 -3.36 -0.44 8.87
CA ILE A 30 -2.21 -1.08 8.23
C ILE A 30 -0.90 -0.53 8.82
N ARG A 31 -0.83 0.78 9.05
CA ARG A 31 0.32 1.43 9.69
C ARG A 31 0.60 0.82 11.07
N ASP A 32 -0.42 0.66 11.90
CA ASP A 32 -0.27 0.05 13.22
C ASP A 32 0.18 -1.42 13.14
N TYR A 33 -0.37 -2.19 12.20
CA TYR A 33 0.04 -3.58 12.00
C TYR A 33 1.41 -3.76 11.37
N SER A 34 1.89 -2.75 10.63
CA SER A 34 3.19 -2.78 9.95
C SER A 34 4.38 -2.86 10.91
N VAL A 35 4.18 -2.52 12.18
CA VAL A 35 5.17 -2.70 13.24
C VAL A 35 5.54 -4.18 13.45
N LYS A 36 4.61 -5.10 13.15
CA LYS A 36 4.77 -6.54 13.40
C LYS A 36 5.05 -7.36 12.15
N ALA A 37 4.69 -6.86 10.97
CA ALA A 37 4.87 -7.55 9.69
C ALA A 37 5.03 -6.54 8.55
N GLN A 38 5.66 -6.93 7.45
CA GLN A 38 5.77 -6.06 6.29
C GLN A 38 4.46 -6.02 5.49
N TYR A 39 4.00 -4.83 5.10
CA TYR A 39 2.83 -4.67 4.25
C TYR A 39 3.22 -4.07 2.91
N ILE A 40 2.79 -4.71 1.82
CA ILE A 40 2.94 -4.24 0.45
C ILE A 40 1.53 -3.97 -0.07
N MET A 41 1.21 -2.69 -0.26
CA MET A 41 -0.09 -2.21 -0.73
C MET A 41 0.04 -1.75 -2.18
N ILE A 42 -0.88 -2.19 -3.03
CA ILE A 42 -1.06 -1.68 -4.38
C ILE A 42 -2.41 -0.97 -4.39
N SER A 43 -2.39 0.34 -4.60
CA SER A 43 -3.58 1.19 -4.57
C SER A 43 -3.34 2.49 -5.34
N HIS A 44 -4.43 3.12 -5.79
CA HIS A 44 -4.45 4.44 -6.41
C HIS A 44 -5.01 5.52 -5.47
N ASN A 45 -5.22 5.20 -4.19
CA ASN A 45 -5.88 6.07 -3.23
C ASN A 45 -4.88 6.90 -2.42
N ASP A 46 -4.94 8.22 -2.59
CA ASP A 46 -4.05 9.16 -1.92
C ASP A 46 -4.00 8.95 -0.40
N GLY A 47 -5.13 8.64 0.25
CA GLY A 47 -5.18 8.45 1.70
C GLY A 47 -4.37 7.25 2.19
N ILE A 48 -4.26 6.20 1.38
CA ILE A 48 -3.41 5.05 1.67
C ILE A 48 -1.96 5.37 1.32
N LEU A 49 -1.74 5.99 0.17
CA LEU A 49 -0.40 6.32 -0.34
C LEU A 49 0.34 7.29 0.60
N THR A 50 -0.35 8.23 1.23
CA THR A 50 0.27 9.21 2.15
C THR A 50 0.78 8.62 3.46
N GLU A 51 0.24 7.48 3.89
CA GLU A 51 0.65 6.82 5.15
C GLU A 51 1.77 5.80 4.94
N ALA A 52 2.19 5.55 3.69
CA ALA A 52 3.23 4.59 3.36
C ALA A 52 4.63 5.10 3.75
N ASN A 53 5.50 4.21 4.24
CA ASN A 53 6.90 4.56 4.54
C ASN A 53 7.76 4.70 3.28
N THR A 54 7.39 4.03 2.20
CA THR A 54 8.08 4.05 0.92
C THR A 54 7.05 3.83 -0.16
N LEU A 55 7.08 4.69 -1.18
CA LEU A 55 6.15 4.67 -2.29
C LEU A 55 6.90 4.26 -3.55
N TYR A 56 6.39 3.23 -4.22
CA TYR A 56 6.91 2.77 -5.50
C TYR A 56 5.92 3.19 -6.59
N GLY A 57 6.34 4.12 -7.44
CA GLY A 57 5.60 4.50 -8.64
C GLY A 57 5.97 3.58 -9.78
N VAL A 58 4.97 2.97 -10.42
CA VAL A 58 5.17 2.17 -11.62
C VAL A 58 4.54 2.90 -12.79
N SER A 59 5.33 3.15 -13.84
CA SER A 59 4.86 3.73 -15.10
C SER A 59 5.23 2.82 -16.27
N MET A 60 4.58 3.02 -17.41
CA MET A 60 4.87 2.28 -18.64
C MET A 60 5.47 3.25 -19.66
N ASN A 61 6.63 2.93 -20.23
CA ASN A 61 7.24 3.74 -21.27
C ASN A 61 6.66 3.47 -22.66
N GLU A 62 7.08 4.25 -23.66
CA GLU A 62 6.62 4.16 -25.05
C GLU A 62 6.91 2.80 -25.71
N HIS A 63 7.80 2.00 -25.12
CA HIS A 63 8.13 0.65 -25.57
C HIS A 63 7.33 -0.45 -24.84
N GLY A 64 6.38 -0.08 -23.97
CA GLY A 64 5.57 -1.02 -23.21
C GLY A 64 6.31 -1.70 -22.05
N MET A 65 7.50 -1.22 -21.68
CA MET A 65 8.24 -1.71 -20.51
C MET A 65 7.85 -0.92 -19.26
N SER A 66 7.75 -1.61 -18.13
CA SER A 66 7.48 -0.97 -16.84
C SER A 66 8.75 -0.35 -16.26
N ASP A 67 8.67 0.94 -15.95
CA ASP A 67 9.69 1.67 -15.21
C ASP A 67 9.22 1.87 -13.76
N VAL A 68 10.12 1.65 -12.80
CA VAL A 68 9.82 1.74 -11.37
C VAL A 68 10.64 2.86 -10.75
N VAL A 69 9.97 3.77 -10.05
CA VAL A 69 10.59 4.85 -9.29
C VAL A 69 10.27 4.67 -7.81
N SER A 70 11.25 4.90 -6.94
CA SER A 70 11.07 4.82 -5.48
C SER A 70 11.15 6.20 -4.84
N LEU A 71 10.18 6.52 -4.01
CA LEU A 71 10.14 7.73 -3.19
C LEU A 71 10.08 7.31 -1.72
N LYS A 72 10.89 7.96 -0.89
CA LYS A 72 10.83 7.80 0.56
C LYS A 72 10.02 8.98 1.13
N ILE A 73 8.97 8.68 1.89
CA ILE A 73 8.02 9.64 2.46
C ILE A 73 8.28 9.78 3.96
#